data_AF-A0A1B6LY65-F1
#
_entry.id   AF-A0A1B6LY65-F1
#
_cell.length_a   1.000
_cell.length_b   1.000
_cell.length_c   1.000
_cell.angle_alpha   90.00
_cell.angle_beta   90.00
_cell.angle_gamma   90.00
#
_symmetry.space_group_name_H-M   'P 1'
#
loop_
_entity.id
_entity.type
_entity.pdbx_description
1 polymer ?
#
loop_
_entity_poly.entity_id
_entity_poly.type
_entity_poly.pdbx_seq_one_letter_code
_entity_poly.pdbx_strand_id
1 'polypeptide(L)'
;QATIDGFREHMGLDRERALELIKLGVKIARDAVDLEKAKGNPNPLAVWGVIGPYGAYLHDGSEYQTGSYVDRMTTSELAEWHRPRVEALIEGGSDDLIFGTIPAL
;
A
#
# COMPACT_ATOMS: atom_id res chain seq x y z
N GLN A 1 -8.95 1.47 0.38
CA GLN A 1 -7.48 1.35 0.37
C GLN A 1 -7.09 -0.12 0.23
N ALA A 2 -5.90 -0.45 -0.28
CA ALA A 2 -5.39 -1.82 -0.27
C ALA A 2 -4.68 -2.10 1.07
N THR A 3 -5.44 -2.57 2.05
CA THR A 3 -4.96 -3.03 3.36
C THR A 3 -5.43 -4.45 3.60
N ILE A 4 -4.65 -5.23 4.34
CA ILE A 4 -5.01 -6.61 4.64
C ILE A 4 -6.33 -6.64 5.41
N ASP A 5 -6.45 -5.85 6.47
CA ASP A 5 -7.66 -5.82 7.27
C ASP A 5 -8.86 -5.25 6.50
N GLY A 6 -8.67 -4.20 5.69
CA GLY A 6 -9.75 -3.68 4.85
C GLY A 6 -10.27 -4.72 3.85
N PHE A 7 -9.40 -5.53 3.26
CA PHE A 7 -9.82 -6.64 2.40
C PHE A 7 -10.52 -7.77 3.15
N ARG A 8 -10.08 -8.07 4.37
CA ARG A 8 -10.71 -9.10 5.20
C ARG A 8 -12.11 -8.67 5.66
N GLU A 9 -12.22 -7.46 6.18
CA GLU A 9 -13.46 -6.93 6.78
C GLU A 9 -14.53 -6.62 5.73
N HIS A 10 -14.14 -6.02 4.60
CA HIS A 10 -15.11 -5.52 3.63
C HIS A 10 -15.26 -6.40 2.38
N MET A 11 -14.31 -7.29 2.11
CA MET A 11 -14.37 -8.19 0.94
C MET A 11 -14.37 -9.68 1.32
N GLY A 12 -14.29 -10.02 2.61
CA GLY A 12 -14.33 -11.41 3.09
C GLY A 12 -13.14 -12.26 2.60
N LEU A 13 -12.04 -11.62 2.22
CA LEU A 13 -10.84 -12.30 1.76
C LEU A 13 -10.03 -12.80 2.95
N ASP A 14 -9.31 -13.90 2.78
CA ASP A 14 -8.29 -14.27 3.76
C ASP A 14 -7.02 -13.39 3.60
N ARG A 15 -6.08 -13.54 4.55
CA ARG A 15 -4.83 -12.79 4.55
C ARG A 15 -3.99 -13.06 3.31
N GLU A 16 -3.92 -14.30 2.85
CA GLU A 16 -3.08 -14.68 1.71
C GLU A 16 -3.60 -14.02 0.44
N ARG A 17 -4.91 -14.11 0.19
CA ARG A 17 -5.55 -13.49 -0.96
C ARG A 17 -5.47 -11.97 -0.93
N ALA A 18 -5.57 -11.35 0.26
CA ALA A 18 -5.35 -9.91 0.42
C ALA A 18 -3.93 -9.49 -0.01
N LEU A 19 -2.91 -10.27 0.38
CA LEU A 19 -1.52 -10.03 -0.01
C LEU A 19 -1.30 -10.24 -1.52
N GLU A 20 -1.93 -11.26 -2.11
CA GLU A 20 -1.89 -11.48 -3.56
C GLU A 20 -2.47 -10.29 -4.34
N LEU A 21 -3.56 -9.69 -3.86
CA LEU A 21 -4.13 -8.51 -4.51
C LEU A 21 -3.21 -7.28 -4.42
N ILE A 22 -2.50 -7.11 -3.30
CA ILE A 22 -1.49 -6.04 -3.16
C ILE A 22 -0.36 -6.25 -4.19
N LYS A 23 0.16 -7.48 -4.30
CA LYS A 23 1.19 -7.85 -5.29
C LYS A 23 0.68 -7.67 -6.73
N LEU A 24 -0.57 -8.03 -6.99
CA LEU A 24 -1.20 -7.89 -8.30
C LEU A 24 -1.24 -6.43 -8.75
N GLY A 25 -1.48 -5.49 -7.84
CA GLY A 25 -1.41 -4.05 -8.15
C GLY A 25 -0.04 -3.64 -8.71
N VAL A 26 1.04 -4.11 -8.08
CA VAL A 26 2.42 -3.88 -8.56
C VAL A 26 2.65 -4.52 -9.92
N LYS A 27 2.20 -5.78 -10.09
CA LYS A 27 2.32 -6.50 -11.35
C LYS A 27 1.63 -5.77 -12.51
N ILE A 28 0.40 -5.29 -12.30
CA ILE A 28 -0.34 -4.52 -13.31
C ILE A 28 0.43 -3.26 -13.71
N ALA A 29 1.00 -2.54 -12.75
CA ALA A 29 1.83 -1.37 -13.04
C ALA A 29 3.09 -1.74 -13.82
N ARG A 30 3.72 -2.89 -13.52
CA ARG A 30 4.88 -3.38 -14.26
C ARG A 30 4.52 -3.78 -15.69
N ASP A 31 3.42 -4.49 -15.88
CA ASP A 31 2.91 -4.86 -17.20
C ASP A 31 2.68 -3.59 -18.06
N ALA A 32 2.18 -2.50 -17.46
CA ALA A 32 2.04 -1.21 -18.15
C ALA A 32 3.39 -0.59 -18.54
N VAL A 33 4.40 -0.66 -17.66
CA VAL A 33 5.78 -0.21 -17.97
C VAL A 33 6.37 -1.00 -19.14
N ASP A 34 6.20 -2.32 -19.14
CA ASP A 34 6.75 -3.18 -20.19
C ASP A 34 6.05 -2.95 -21.54
N LEU A 35 4.74 -2.68 -21.53
CA LEU A 35 4.01 -2.26 -22.72
C LEU A 35 4.53 -0.93 -23.29
N GLU A 36 4.83 0.06 -22.44
CA GLU A 36 5.39 1.34 -22.88
C GLU A 36 6.81 1.19 -23.44
N LYS A 37 7.64 0.36 -22.81
CA LYS A 37 8.97 0.01 -23.35
C LYS A 37 8.88 -0.67 -24.71
N ALA A 38 7.94 -1.60 -24.88
CA ALA A 38 7.72 -2.29 -26.16
C ALA A 38 7.26 -1.34 -27.28
N LYS A 39 6.56 -0.24 -26.94
CA LYS A 39 6.22 0.84 -27.89
C LYS A 39 7.39 1.78 -28.22
N GLY A 40 8.57 1.56 -27.63
CA GLY A 40 9.75 2.39 -27.84
C GLY A 40 9.76 3.68 -27.02
N ASN A 41 9.03 3.74 -25.89
CA ASN A 41 9.10 4.88 -24.98
C ASN A 41 10.54 5.00 -24.43
N PRO A 42 11.25 6.11 -24.69
CA PRO A 42 12.64 6.27 -24.27
C PRO A 42 12.79 6.72 -22.81
N ASN A 43 11.68 7.08 -22.16
CA ASN A 43 11.73 7.61 -20.80
C ASN A 43 12.01 6.50 -19.78
N PRO A 44 12.79 6.79 -18.72
CA PRO A 44 12.90 5.90 -17.58
C PRO A 44 11.54 5.82 -16.87
N LEU A 45 11.03 4.61 -16.68
CA LEU A 45 9.77 4.32 -16.00
C LEU A 45 10.04 3.48 -14.75
N ALA A 46 9.39 3.83 -13.64
CA ALA A 46 9.49 3.14 -12.36
C ALA A 46 8.10 2.86 -11.79
N VAL A 47 7.98 1.79 -11.00
CA VAL A 47 6.77 1.37 -10.29
C VAL A 47 6.98 1.59 -8.81
N TRP A 48 6.20 2.49 -8.20
CA TRP A 48 6.33 2.82 -6.78
C TRP A 48 5.17 2.20 -5.99
N GLY A 49 5.50 1.47 -4.93
CA GLY A 49 4.53 0.90 -4.01
C GLY A 49 4.03 1.96 -3.04
N VAL A 50 2.77 2.35 -3.12
CA VAL A 50 2.21 3.41 -2.28
C VAL A 50 1.54 2.84 -1.04
N ILE A 51 1.94 3.34 0.11
CA ILE A 51 1.51 2.93 1.44
C ILE A 51 0.83 4.15 2.07
N GLY A 52 -0.50 4.11 2.21
CA GLY A 52 -1.22 5.19 2.89
C GLY A 52 -1.33 4.96 4.41
N PRO A 53 -1.82 5.95 5.17
CA PRO A 53 -1.83 5.93 6.63
C PRO A 53 -2.85 4.94 7.17
N TYR A 54 -2.73 4.62 8.46
CA TYR A 54 -3.72 3.84 9.21
C TYR A 54 -5.11 4.51 9.21
N GLY A 55 -5.18 5.85 9.29
CA GLY A 55 -6.45 6.57 9.29
C GLY A 55 -7.33 6.31 8.06
N ALA A 56 -6.72 6.11 6.89
CA ALA A 56 -7.46 5.80 5.67
C ALA A 56 -8.06 4.37 5.65
N TYR A 57 -7.60 3.49 6.55
CA TYR A 57 -8.27 2.22 6.84
C TYR A 57 -9.44 2.40 7.81
N LEU A 58 -9.36 3.34 8.76
CA LEU A 58 -10.43 3.60 9.74
C LEU A 58 -11.68 4.23 9.13
N HIS A 59 -11.59 4.80 7.92
CA HIS A 59 -12.70 5.46 7.24
C HIS A 59 -13.33 6.62 8.04
N ASP A 60 -12.54 7.27 8.90
CA ASP A 60 -12.99 8.33 9.81
C ASP A 60 -12.42 9.73 9.48
N GLY A 61 -11.61 9.85 8.43
CA GLY A 61 -11.00 11.13 8.00
C GLY A 61 -9.75 11.52 8.80
N SER A 62 -9.31 10.68 9.75
CA SER A 62 -8.11 10.94 10.55
C SER A 62 -6.82 11.02 9.72
N GLU A 63 -6.83 10.54 8.46
CA GLU A 63 -5.75 10.67 7.49
C GLU A 63 -5.46 12.13 7.05
N TYR A 64 -6.39 13.07 7.29
CA TYR A 64 -6.22 14.47 6.88
C TYR A 64 -6.27 15.47 8.04
N GLN A 65 -6.97 15.16 9.13
CA GLN A 65 -7.32 16.16 10.14
C GLN A 65 -6.59 16.01 11.47
N THR A 66 -6.55 14.79 12.02
CA THR A 66 -6.18 14.61 13.44
C THR A 66 -5.05 13.62 13.66
N GLY A 67 -4.90 12.60 12.81
CA GLY A 67 -4.02 11.48 13.13
C GLY A 67 -4.37 10.78 14.45
N SER A 68 -5.59 10.93 14.98
CA SER A 68 -5.97 10.55 16.37
C SER A 68 -5.82 9.06 16.72
N TYR A 69 -5.47 8.22 15.74
CA TYR A 69 -5.09 6.83 15.98
C TYR A 69 -3.76 6.71 16.73
N VAL A 70 -2.88 7.72 16.68
CA VAL A 70 -1.59 7.71 17.40
C VAL A 70 -1.76 7.72 18.92
N ASP A 71 -2.87 8.28 19.43
CA ASP A 71 -3.16 8.29 20.87
C ASP A 71 -3.58 6.90 21.40
N ARG A 72 -3.93 5.99 20.49
CA ARG A 72 -4.51 4.68 20.79
C ARG A 72 -3.65 3.51 20.31
N MET A 73 -2.48 3.79 19.75
CA MET A 73 -1.58 2.81 19.16
C MET A 73 -0.13 3.24 19.31
N THR A 74 0.74 2.30 19.65
CA THR A 74 2.19 2.51 19.69
C THR A 74 2.80 2.50 18.29
N THR A 75 4.00 3.08 18.16
CA THR A 75 4.77 3.02 16.91
C THR A 75 5.11 1.59 16.49
N SER A 76 5.30 0.67 17.44
CA SER A 76 5.54 -0.75 17.16
C SER A 76 4.33 -1.42 16.54
N GLU A 77 3.14 -1.21 17.11
CA GLU A 77 1.88 -1.75 16.57
C GLU A 77 1.60 -1.21 15.16
N LEU A 78 1.82 0.09 14.93
CA LEU A 78 1.68 0.70 13.61
C LEU A 78 2.65 0.07 12.59
N ALA A 79 3.91 -0.15 13.00
CA ALA A 79 4.92 -0.76 12.14
C ALA A 79 4.58 -2.22 11.83
N GLU A 80 4.14 -2.99 12.82
CA GLU A 80 3.69 -4.38 12.64
C GLU A 80 2.48 -4.47 11.71
N TRP A 81 1.54 -3.53 11.82
CA TRP A 81 0.39 -3.46 10.94
C TRP A 81 0.77 -3.18 9.48
N HIS A 82 1.73 -2.27 9.25
CA HIS A 82 2.20 -1.94 7.90
C HIS A 82 3.14 -2.99 7.30
N ARG A 83 3.94 -3.68 8.11
CA ARG A 83 4.99 -4.63 7.70
C ARG A 83 4.55 -5.62 6.61
N PRO A 84 3.45 -6.38 6.76
CA PRO A 84 3.10 -7.37 5.74
C PRO A 84 2.70 -6.73 4.40
N ARG A 85 2.16 -5.50 4.40
CA ARG A 85 1.88 -4.76 3.17
C ARG A 85 3.18 -4.28 2.50
N VAL A 86 4.15 -3.80 3.29
CA VAL A 86 5.48 -3.43 2.79
C VAL A 86 6.15 -4.62 2.13
N GLU A 87 6.18 -5.77 2.81
CA GLU A 87 6.74 -7.02 2.31
C GLU A 87 6.06 -7.43 0.99
N ALA A 88 4.73 -7.37 0.92
CA ALA A 88 4.01 -7.69 -0.32
C ALA A 88 4.34 -6.74 -1.49
N LEU A 89 4.52 -5.44 -1.24
CA LEU A 89 4.90 -4.49 -2.29
C LEU A 89 6.33 -4.73 -2.81
N ILE A 90 7.25 -5.09 -1.91
CA ILE A 90 8.63 -5.47 -2.26
C ILE A 90 8.63 -6.77 -3.06
N GLU A 91 7.95 -7.80 -2.55
CA GLU A 91 7.82 -9.11 -3.22
C GLU A 91 7.10 -9.00 -4.57
N GLY A 92 6.18 -8.04 -4.71
CA GLY A 92 5.50 -7.72 -5.98
C GLY A 92 6.41 -7.07 -7.02
N GLY A 93 7.63 -6.65 -6.63
CA GLY A 93 8.62 -6.05 -7.53
C GLY A 93 8.47 -4.54 -7.70
N SER A 94 8.07 -3.82 -6.65
CA SER A 94 8.13 -2.35 -6.65
C SER A 94 9.57 -1.88 -6.67
N ASP A 95 9.86 -0.82 -7.45
CA ASP A 95 11.20 -0.22 -7.52
C ASP A 95 11.53 0.61 -6.28
N ASP A 96 10.53 1.25 -5.69
CA ASP A 96 10.62 2.03 -4.46
C ASP A 96 9.27 2.06 -3.73
N LEU A 97 9.25 2.60 -2.50
CA LEU A 97 8.06 2.72 -1.67
C LEU A 97 7.81 4.18 -1.28
N ILE A 98 6.54 4.60 -1.36
CA ILE A 98 6.09 5.89 -0.81
C ILE A 98 5.20 5.66 0.39
N PHE A 99 5.52 6.32 1.49
CA PHE A 99 4.57 6.52 2.59
C PHE A 99 3.83 7.84 2.35
N GLY A 100 2.60 7.75 1.86
CA GLY A 100 1.79 8.88 1.43
C GLY A 100 0.73 9.26 2.45
N THR A 101 0.32 10.54 2.45
CA THR A 101 -0.80 11.06 3.25
C THR A 101 -0.63 10.78 4.76
N ILE A 102 0.55 11.08 5.30
CA ILE A 102 0.85 10.84 6.72
C ILE A 102 0.42 12.06 7.56
N PRO A 103 -0.62 11.97 8.42
CA PRO A 103 -1.16 13.12 9.16
C PRO A 103 -0.41 13.44 10.46
N ALA A 104 0.46 12.54 10.93
CA ALA A 104 1.15 12.63 12.21
C ALA A 104 2.59 12.09 12.10
N LEU A 105 3.53 12.71 12.83
CA LEU A 105 4.95 12.36 12.87
C LEU A 105 5.26 11.32 13.95
#